data_AF-A0A9E5IEW9-F1
#
_entry.id   AF-A0A9E5IEW9-F1
#
_cell.length_a   1.000
_cell.length_b   1.000
_cell.length_c   1.000
_cell.angle_alpha   90.00
_cell.angle_beta   90.00
_cell.angle_gamma   90.00
#
_symmetry.space_group_name_H-M   'P 1'
#
loop_
_entity.id
_entity.type
_entity.pdbx_description
1 polymer ?
#
loop_
_entity_poly.entity_id
_entity_poly.type
_entity_poly.pdbx_seq_one_letter_code
_entity_poly.pdbx_strand_id
1 'polypeptide(L)'
;KADPTGIFLAPGDNIAIGSPKVNVYGSIGIENVILGAGSSQVVLDQNVERVYLSAAPFAYRFQQSGIRLDGYAETGSDPIFSAALQNDADGTVLVFPSGSASAKVSAAGMTLGGATVSSTVPFAVSPSLGGYVAPPTAATNTGVFLGQNANFTAASAGLKLYGAAGGEVVALKRGVSDISVDQLVDRVQFDGLATAALRFQQQGINLLVYDESTLLAKIPLQSDVDGTLVTTTTGTVQAKVSATGMFLGGVRVSANEASSLVPADVDSSLKAAPGGIGPLITLFTSTSDNGIYKAGSTINITAVASEALAAGSQITVTLETGTTDRTVVLTRDGTDATKL
;
A
#
# COMPACT_ATOMS: atom_id res chain seq x y z
N LYS A 1 -23.80 0.73 -6.07
CA LYS A 1 -22.61 0.25 -5.32
C LYS A 1 -21.54 0.08 -6.39
N ALA A 2 -20.39 0.76 -6.30
CA ALA A 2 -19.31 0.54 -7.25
C ALA A 2 -18.89 -0.94 -7.21
N ASP A 3 -18.59 -1.51 -8.37
CA ASP A 3 -18.09 -2.88 -8.43
C ASP A 3 -16.72 -2.95 -7.74
N PRO A 4 -16.45 -4.02 -6.98
CA PRO A 4 -15.18 -4.15 -6.26
C PRO A 4 -14.03 -4.37 -7.24
N THR A 5 -12.86 -3.83 -6.89
CA THR A 5 -11.62 -4.12 -7.62
C THR A 5 -11.21 -5.58 -7.38
N GLY A 6 -10.93 -6.33 -8.45
CA GLY A 6 -10.47 -7.72 -8.40
C GLY A 6 -8.98 -7.86 -8.68
N ILE A 7 -8.30 -8.74 -7.96
CA ILE A 7 -6.85 -9.00 -8.12
C ILE A 7 -6.64 -10.52 -8.19
N PHE A 8 -5.90 -10.97 -9.19
CA PHE A 8 -5.60 -12.40 -9.37
C PHE A 8 -4.10 -12.61 -9.24
N LEU A 9 -3.70 -13.40 -8.26
CA LEU A 9 -2.31 -13.70 -7.95
C LEU A 9 -1.94 -15.04 -8.60
N ALA A 10 -0.86 -15.03 -9.37
CA ALA A 10 -0.22 -16.25 -9.85
C ALA A 10 0.68 -16.86 -8.74
N PRO A 11 1.18 -18.10 -8.91
CA PRO A 11 2.04 -18.72 -7.91
C PRO A 11 3.29 -17.89 -7.63
N GLY A 12 3.46 -17.45 -6.38
CA GLY A 12 4.60 -16.62 -5.96
C GLY A 12 4.41 -15.11 -6.14
N ASP A 13 3.28 -14.67 -6.69
CA ASP A 13 2.99 -13.25 -6.80
C ASP A 13 2.86 -12.59 -5.42
N ASN A 14 3.17 -11.30 -5.40
CA ASN A 14 2.99 -10.46 -4.22
C ASN A 14 2.31 -9.15 -4.57
N ILE A 15 1.45 -8.68 -3.67
CA ILE A 15 0.79 -7.39 -3.83
C ILE A 15 0.65 -6.65 -2.51
N ALA A 16 0.98 -5.37 -2.52
CA ALA A 16 0.64 -4.44 -1.47
C ALA A 16 -0.69 -3.76 -1.81
N ILE A 17 -1.62 -3.82 -0.87
CA ILE A 17 -2.95 -3.21 -0.99
C ILE A 17 -2.95 -1.96 -0.13
N GLY A 18 -3.35 -0.85 -0.73
CA GLY A 18 -3.52 0.45 -0.05
C GLY A 18 -4.90 1.05 -0.31
N SER A 19 -5.86 0.23 -0.70
CA SER A 19 -7.19 0.67 -1.15
C SER A 19 -8.29 -0.15 -0.49
N PRO A 20 -9.47 0.45 -0.26
CA PRO A 20 -10.60 -0.26 0.30
C PRO A 20 -11.30 -1.13 -0.77
N LYS A 21 -12.09 -2.11 -0.33
CA LYS A 21 -13.02 -2.90 -1.16
C LYS A 21 -12.34 -3.61 -2.34
N VAL A 22 -11.22 -4.26 -2.04
CA VAL A 22 -10.45 -5.07 -2.98
C VAL A 22 -10.73 -6.54 -2.72
N ASN A 23 -11.03 -7.30 -3.77
CA ASN A 23 -11.09 -8.76 -3.74
C ASN A 23 -9.79 -9.33 -4.30
N VAL A 24 -9.19 -10.27 -3.59
CA VAL A 24 -7.95 -10.95 -3.99
C VAL A 24 -8.20 -12.43 -4.10
N TYR A 25 -7.77 -12.99 -5.22
CA TYR A 25 -7.91 -14.39 -5.55
C TYR A 25 -6.51 -15.00 -5.71
N GLY A 26 -6.17 -15.93 -4.83
CA GLY A 26 -4.92 -16.68 -4.87
C GLY A 26 -4.98 -17.86 -5.84
N SER A 27 -3.84 -18.50 -6.04
CA SER A 27 -3.68 -19.69 -6.87
C SER A 27 -3.02 -20.82 -6.07
N ILE A 28 -2.40 -21.80 -6.74
CA ILE A 28 -1.61 -22.82 -6.05
C ILE A 28 -0.20 -22.29 -5.90
N GLY A 29 0.23 -21.97 -4.67
CA GLY A 29 1.58 -21.47 -4.44
C GLY A 29 1.69 -20.72 -3.12
N ILE A 30 2.64 -19.79 -3.07
CA ILE A 30 2.79 -18.86 -1.95
C ILE A 30 2.50 -17.45 -2.46
N GLU A 31 1.23 -17.07 -2.40
CA GLU A 31 0.76 -15.73 -2.71
C GLU A 31 0.86 -14.82 -1.47
N ASN A 32 1.40 -13.62 -1.67
CA ASN A 32 1.69 -12.70 -0.58
C ASN A 32 0.84 -11.43 -0.71
N VAL A 33 -0.01 -11.15 0.27
CA VAL A 33 -0.80 -9.93 0.35
C VAL A 33 -0.29 -9.06 1.49
N ILE A 34 0.20 -7.87 1.18
CA ILE A 34 0.66 -6.89 2.17
C ILE A 34 -0.44 -5.85 2.38
N LEU A 35 -1.05 -5.83 3.57
CA LEU A 35 -2.09 -4.87 3.92
C LEU A 35 -1.44 -3.58 4.41
N GLY A 36 -1.33 -2.61 3.51
CA GLY A 36 -0.82 -1.28 3.79
C GLY A 36 -1.91 -0.31 4.28
N ALA A 37 -1.47 0.88 4.69
CA ALA A 37 -2.37 1.98 5.03
C ALA A 37 -3.34 2.27 3.87
N GLY A 38 -4.63 2.42 4.20
CA GLY A 38 -5.74 2.56 3.24
C GLY A 38 -6.49 1.27 2.95
N SER A 39 -5.95 0.11 3.34
CA SER A 39 -6.68 -1.17 3.27
C SER A 39 -7.89 -1.17 4.20
N SER A 40 -9.06 -1.49 3.67
CA SER A 40 -10.30 -1.72 4.42
C SER A 40 -11.26 -2.56 3.60
N GLN A 41 -11.98 -3.48 4.23
CA GLN A 41 -12.90 -4.39 3.55
C GLN A 41 -12.21 -5.18 2.42
N VAL A 42 -10.94 -5.55 2.59
CA VAL A 42 -10.22 -6.42 1.65
C VAL A 42 -10.74 -7.85 1.82
N VAL A 43 -11.16 -8.49 0.73
CA VAL A 43 -11.64 -9.87 0.76
C VAL A 43 -10.59 -10.76 0.12
N LEU A 44 -10.12 -11.76 0.86
CA LEU A 44 -9.14 -12.73 0.40
C LEU A 44 -9.84 -14.08 0.25
N ASP A 45 -9.66 -14.72 -0.91
CA ASP A 45 -10.11 -16.09 -1.07
C ASP A 45 -9.23 -17.08 -0.30
N GLN A 46 -9.65 -18.34 -0.36
CA GLN A 46 -9.06 -19.42 0.40
C GLN A 46 -7.67 -19.83 -0.06
N ASN A 47 -7.24 -19.35 -1.23
CA ASN A 47 -5.96 -19.70 -1.84
C ASN A 47 -4.88 -18.64 -1.54
N VAL A 48 -5.20 -17.59 -0.78
CA VAL A 48 -4.19 -16.61 -0.34
C VAL A 48 -3.41 -17.20 0.83
N GLU A 49 -2.13 -17.46 0.60
CA GLU A 49 -1.24 -18.14 1.56
C GLU A 49 -0.76 -17.22 2.68
N ARG A 50 -0.35 -15.98 2.36
CA ARG A 50 0.22 -15.06 3.36
C ARG A 50 -0.41 -13.68 3.36
N VAL A 51 -0.71 -13.19 4.55
CA VAL A 51 -1.25 -11.86 4.78
C VAL A 51 -0.35 -11.11 5.76
N TYR A 52 0.32 -10.08 5.27
CA TYR A 52 1.22 -9.24 6.05
C TYR A 52 0.45 -8.05 6.64
N LEU A 53 0.58 -7.89 7.95
CA LEU A 53 -0.04 -6.86 8.76
C LEU A 53 1.02 -5.87 9.24
N SER A 54 0.63 -4.60 9.41
CA SER A 54 1.55 -3.50 9.71
C SER A 54 1.88 -3.33 11.20
N ALA A 55 1.12 -3.97 12.10
CA ALA A 55 1.28 -3.84 13.54
C ALA A 55 1.35 -5.20 14.24
N ALA A 56 1.65 -5.21 15.54
CA ALA A 56 1.64 -6.42 16.34
C ALA A 56 0.21 -6.99 16.54
N PRO A 57 0.05 -8.29 16.88
CA PRO A 57 -1.27 -8.91 17.02
C PRO A 57 -2.24 -8.18 17.96
N PHE A 58 -1.74 -7.58 19.04
CA PHE A 58 -2.57 -6.87 20.03
C PHE A 58 -3.19 -5.57 19.49
N ALA A 59 -2.69 -5.02 18.38
CA ALA A 59 -3.29 -3.88 17.70
C ALA A 59 -4.52 -4.25 16.85
N TYR A 60 -4.89 -5.54 16.84
CA TYR A 60 -6.00 -6.08 16.07
C TYR A 60 -7.01 -6.80 16.95
N ARG A 61 -8.23 -6.87 16.45
CA ARG A 61 -9.28 -7.76 16.93
C ARG A 61 -9.65 -8.71 15.80
N PHE A 62 -10.03 -9.93 16.14
CA PHE A 62 -10.37 -10.96 15.17
C PHE A 62 -11.75 -11.55 15.46
N GLN A 63 -12.48 -11.89 14.41
CA GLN A 63 -13.76 -12.58 14.48
C GLN A 63 -13.82 -13.68 13.42
N GLN A 64 -14.40 -14.81 13.79
CA GLN A 64 -14.81 -15.85 12.85
C GLN A 64 -16.20 -15.50 12.29
N SER A 65 -16.31 -15.45 10.96
CA SER A 65 -17.56 -15.27 10.23
C SER A 65 -17.75 -16.43 9.24
N GLY A 66 -18.41 -17.49 9.71
CA GLY A 66 -18.45 -18.77 8.98
C GLY A 66 -17.05 -19.37 8.83
N ILE A 67 -16.58 -19.49 7.59
CA ILE A 67 -15.21 -19.94 7.26
C ILE A 67 -14.20 -18.80 7.16
N ARG A 68 -14.64 -17.55 7.33
CA ARG A 68 -13.79 -16.37 7.15
C ARG A 68 -13.23 -15.86 8.48
N LEU A 69 -11.96 -15.48 8.46
CA LEU A 69 -11.33 -14.70 9.51
C LEU A 69 -11.42 -13.22 9.15
N ASP A 70 -12.18 -12.47 9.93
CA ASP A 70 -12.29 -11.03 9.82
C ASP A 70 -11.30 -10.38 10.80
N GLY A 71 -10.37 -9.59 10.28
CA GLY A 71 -9.38 -8.84 11.06
C GLY A 71 -9.71 -7.35 11.10
N TYR A 72 -9.82 -6.79 12.30
CA TYR A 72 -10.22 -5.40 12.57
C TYR A 72 -9.07 -4.64 13.21
N ALA A 73 -9.01 -3.33 12.97
CA ALA A 73 -8.23 -2.43 13.81
C ALA A 73 -8.77 -2.47 15.25
N GLU A 74 -7.90 -2.14 16.21
CA GLU A 74 -8.25 -2.04 17.63
C GLU A 74 -9.56 -1.26 17.88
N THR A 75 -9.76 -0.12 17.19
CA THR A 75 -10.92 0.77 17.37
C THR A 75 -11.89 0.82 16.18
N GLY A 76 -11.68 0.02 15.12
CA GLY A 76 -12.47 0.08 13.87
C GLY A 76 -13.72 -0.83 13.85
N SER A 77 -14.78 -0.40 13.16
CA SER A 77 -16.00 -1.21 12.96
C SER A 77 -15.97 -2.04 11.68
N ASP A 78 -15.33 -1.53 10.63
CA ASP A 78 -15.13 -2.27 9.39
C ASP A 78 -13.91 -3.19 9.51
N PRO A 79 -13.97 -4.43 9.00
CA PRO A 79 -12.79 -5.28 8.94
C PRO A 79 -11.78 -4.65 7.97
N ILE A 80 -10.50 -4.69 8.32
CA ILE A 80 -9.39 -4.37 7.41
C ILE A 80 -9.36 -5.42 6.30
N PHE A 81 -9.49 -6.70 6.68
CA PHE A 81 -9.56 -7.82 5.77
C PHE A 81 -10.54 -8.90 6.25
N SER A 82 -10.99 -9.73 5.32
CA SER A 82 -11.81 -10.92 5.51
C SER A 82 -11.21 -12.05 4.68
N ALA A 83 -10.57 -13.02 5.32
CA ALA A 83 -9.88 -14.12 4.64
C ALA A 83 -10.67 -15.41 4.78
N ALA A 84 -11.09 -16.03 3.66
CA ALA A 84 -11.60 -17.38 3.71
C ALA A 84 -10.46 -18.34 4.10
N LEU A 85 -10.68 -19.20 5.10
CA LEU A 85 -9.65 -20.14 5.56
C LEU A 85 -9.95 -21.56 5.08
N GLN A 86 -8.89 -22.37 4.97
CA GLN A 86 -8.96 -23.81 4.77
C GLN A 86 -8.41 -24.58 5.98
N ASN A 87 -8.60 -25.90 5.96
CA ASN A 87 -8.07 -26.84 6.94
C ASN A 87 -6.89 -27.65 6.36
N ASP A 88 -5.91 -26.97 5.79
CA ASP A 88 -4.67 -27.56 5.29
C ASP A 88 -3.51 -27.41 6.30
N ALA A 89 -2.29 -27.70 5.85
CA ALA A 89 -1.13 -27.88 6.71
C ALA A 89 -0.73 -26.60 7.47
N ASP A 90 -0.96 -25.43 6.87
CA ASP A 90 -0.57 -24.10 7.33
C ASP A 90 -1.75 -23.12 7.44
N GLY A 91 -2.87 -23.37 6.76
CA GLY A 91 -3.95 -22.40 6.64
C GLY A 91 -3.47 -21.11 5.97
N THR A 92 -4.18 -20.01 6.17
CA THR A 92 -3.64 -18.70 5.80
C THR A 92 -2.68 -18.23 6.90
N VAL A 93 -1.43 -17.93 6.56
CA VAL A 93 -0.45 -17.41 7.51
C VAL A 93 -0.58 -15.89 7.63
N LEU A 94 -0.92 -15.42 8.84
CA LEU A 94 -0.82 -14.00 9.18
C LEU A 94 0.61 -13.68 9.62
N VAL A 95 1.22 -12.67 9.00
CA VAL A 95 2.57 -12.22 9.30
C VAL A 95 2.50 -10.83 9.93
N PHE A 96 2.98 -10.72 11.17
CA PHE A 96 3.09 -9.48 11.93
C PHE A 96 4.57 -9.08 12.01
N PRO A 97 4.90 -7.81 12.34
CA PRO A 97 6.28 -7.42 12.61
C PRO A 97 6.92 -8.20 13.76
N SER A 98 6.12 -8.76 14.67
CA SER A 98 6.58 -9.56 15.82
C SER A 98 6.67 -11.07 15.56
N GLY A 99 6.29 -11.57 14.39
CA GLY A 99 6.30 -13.00 14.06
C GLY A 99 5.12 -13.42 13.18
N SER A 100 4.98 -14.72 12.91
CA SER A 100 3.91 -15.25 12.06
C SER A 100 3.00 -16.24 12.81
N ALA A 101 1.74 -16.34 12.40
CA ALA A 101 0.78 -17.28 12.98
C ALA A 101 -0.18 -17.83 11.92
N SER A 102 -0.35 -19.15 11.89
CA SER A 102 -1.34 -19.83 11.05
C SER A 102 -2.76 -19.58 11.52
N ALA A 103 -3.63 -19.13 10.62
CA ALA A 103 -5.06 -19.09 10.81
C ALA A 103 -5.69 -20.32 10.15
N LYS A 104 -6.45 -21.10 10.92
CA LYS A 104 -7.07 -22.36 10.46
C LYS A 104 -8.54 -22.43 10.85
N VAL A 105 -9.34 -23.10 10.03
CA VAL A 105 -10.73 -23.43 10.34
C VAL A 105 -10.93 -24.94 10.35
N SER A 106 -11.66 -25.46 11.33
CA SER A 106 -12.01 -26.88 11.43
C SER A 106 -13.45 -27.05 11.94
N ALA A 107 -13.92 -28.29 12.05
CA ALA A 107 -15.20 -28.59 12.69
C ALA A 107 -15.28 -28.11 14.16
N ALA A 108 -14.14 -27.94 14.83
CA ALA A 108 -14.06 -27.43 16.21
C ALA A 108 -14.09 -25.89 16.29
N GLY A 109 -14.10 -25.19 15.16
CA GLY A 109 -14.03 -23.73 15.07
C GLY A 109 -12.72 -23.24 14.46
N MET A 110 -12.51 -21.93 14.54
CA MET A 110 -11.35 -21.23 13.98
C MET A 110 -10.28 -20.95 15.04
N THR A 111 -9.02 -21.06 14.65
CA THR A 111 -7.86 -20.72 15.49
C THR A 111 -6.87 -19.83 14.76
N LEU A 112 -6.17 -18.96 15.49
CA LEU A 112 -5.04 -18.17 15.02
C LEU A 112 -3.83 -18.44 15.94
N GLY A 113 -2.76 -19.04 15.42
CA GLY A 113 -1.59 -19.42 16.22
C GLY A 113 -1.95 -20.33 17.40
N GLY A 114 -2.94 -21.21 17.21
CA GLY A 114 -3.48 -22.11 18.25
C GLY A 114 -4.51 -21.49 19.20
N ALA A 115 -4.68 -20.17 19.22
CA ALA A 115 -5.68 -19.49 20.04
C ALA A 115 -7.06 -19.44 19.33
N THR A 116 -8.14 -19.70 20.04
CA THR A 116 -9.51 -19.69 19.49
C THR A 116 -9.93 -18.28 19.05
N VAL A 117 -10.59 -18.19 17.89
CA VAL A 117 -11.20 -16.96 17.38
C VAL A 117 -12.71 -16.98 17.66
N SER A 118 -13.24 -15.90 18.25
CA SER A 118 -14.65 -15.75 18.60
C SER A 118 -15.54 -15.66 17.34
N SER A 119 -16.68 -16.35 17.31
CA SER A 119 -17.67 -16.21 16.22
C SER A 119 -18.73 -15.13 16.47
N THR A 120 -18.78 -14.56 17.68
CA THR A 120 -19.89 -13.69 18.11
C THR A 120 -19.56 -12.21 17.98
N VAL A 121 -18.38 -11.81 18.45
CA VAL A 121 -17.89 -10.42 18.42
C VAL A 121 -16.38 -10.40 18.18
N PRO A 122 -15.84 -9.35 17.52
CA PRO A 122 -14.40 -9.19 17.36
C PRO A 122 -13.71 -9.00 18.72
N PHE A 123 -12.64 -9.76 18.95
CA PHE A 123 -11.89 -9.72 20.20
C PHE A 123 -10.38 -9.83 19.95
N ALA A 124 -9.56 -9.31 20.86
CA ALA A 124 -8.10 -9.43 20.77
C ALA A 124 -7.66 -10.89 20.95
N VAL A 125 -6.88 -11.42 20.02
CA VAL A 125 -6.35 -12.80 20.12
C VAL A 125 -4.87 -12.72 20.47
N SER A 126 -4.41 -13.61 21.35
CA SER A 126 -2.99 -13.76 21.70
C SER A 126 -2.42 -15.03 21.04
N PRO A 127 -2.03 -14.97 19.76
CA PRO A 127 -1.52 -16.15 19.05
C PRO A 127 -0.12 -16.54 19.53
N SER A 128 0.18 -17.84 19.48
CA SER A 128 1.56 -18.29 19.50
C SER A 128 2.22 -17.92 18.17
N LEU A 129 3.35 -17.19 18.24
CA LEU A 129 4.06 -16.71 17.07
C LEU A 129 5.24 -17.62 16.73
N GLY A 130 5.32 -17.99 15.46
CA GLY A 130 6.53 -18.53 14.83
C GLY A 130 7.47 -17.43 14.35
N GLY A 131 8.47 -17.81 13.55
CA GLY A 131 9.47 -16.90 13.00
C GLY A 131 8.87 -15.80 12.12
N TYR A 132 9.51 -14.63 12.14
CA TYR A 132 9.18 -13.54 11.22
C TYR A 132 9.63 -13.88 9.79
N VAL A 133 8.79 -13.55 8.82
CA VAL A 133 9.11 -13.62 7.40
C VAL A 133 8.98 -12.20 6.86
N ALA A 134 10.02 -11.67 6.22
CA ALA A 134 9.95 -10.33 5.65
C ALA A 134 8.95 -10.29 4.47
N PRO A 135 8.22 -9.17 4.26
CA PRO A 135 7.40 -9.01 3.07
C PRO A 135 8.28 -8.97 1.82
N PRO A 136 7.84 -9.58 0.70
CA PRO A 136 8.56 -9.51 -0.56
C PRO A 136 8.58 -8.08 -1.12
N THR A 137 9.68 -7.72 -1.78
CA THR A 137 9.90 -6.40 -2.41
C THR A 137 10.05 -6.48 -3.93
N ALA A 138 10.01 -7.69 -4.51
CA ALA A 138 10.16 -7.89 -5.95
C ALA A 138 8.94 -7.36 -6.72
N ALA A 139 9.21 -6.88 -7.95
CA ALA A 139 8.16 -6.53 -8.89
C ALA A 139 7.33 -7.78 -9.24
N THR A 140 6.02 -7.60 -9.38
CA THR A 140 5.09 -8.65 -9.76
C THR A 140 4.62 -8.48 -11.21
N ASN A 141 3.93 -9.46 -11.78
CA ASN A 141 3.17 -9.31 -13.04
C ASN A 141 1.65 -9.35 -12.81
N THR A 142 1.21 -9.18 -11.56
CA THR A 142 -0.18 -9.27 -11.12
C THR A 142 -1.10 -8.31 -11.87
N GLY A 143 -2.23 -8.87 -12.33
CA GLY A 143 -3.33 -8.12 -12.90
C GLY A 143 -4.30 -7.59 -11.84
N VAL A 144 -4.64 -6.31 -11.93
CA VAL A 144 -5.61 -5.61 -11.09
C VAL A 144 -6.73 -5.09 -11.97
N PHE A 145 -7.94 -5.54 -11.74
CA PHE A 145 -9.14 -5.23 -12.52
C PHE A 145 -10.03 -4.29 -11.73
N LEU A 146 -10.07 -3.03 -12.14
CA LEU A 146 -10.86 -2.00 -11.48
C LEU A 146 -12.33 -2.19 -11.81
N GLY A 147 -13.19 -2.06 -10.81
CA GLY A 147 -14.63 -1.92 -11.04
C GLY A 147 -14.97 -0.52 -11.55
N GLN A 148 -16.22 -0.32 -11.97
CA GLN A 148 -16.69 0.98 -12.43
C GLN A 148 -16.51 2.08 -11.36
N ASN A 149 -15.88 3.19 -11.75
CA ASN A 149 -15.50 4.34 -10.94
C ASN A 149 -14.58 4.00 -9.76
N ALA A 150 -13.84 2.88 -9.84
CA ALA A 150 -12.96 2.48 -8.75
C ALA A 150 -11.71 3.37 -8.68
N ASN A 151 -11.27 3.63 -7.46
CA ASN A 151 -9.98 4.23 -7.19
C ASN A 151 -9.06 3.14 -6.65
N PHE A 152 -7.89 2.97 -7.25
CA PHE A 152 -6.90 2.01 -6.81
C PHE A 152 -5.53 2.66 -6.63
N THR A 153 -4.85 2.31 -5.55
CA THR A 153 -3.51 2.80 -5.23
C THR A 153 -2.51 1.68 -5.52
N ALA A 154 -1.75 1.83 -6.61
CA ALA A 154 -0.64 0.96 -6.94
C ALA A 154 0.50 1.16 -5.93
N ALA A 155 0.73 0.14 -5.11
CA ALA A 155 1.77 0.12 -4.08
C ALA A 155 2.83 -0.98 -4.31
N SER A 156 2.75 -1.70 -5.43
CA SER A 156 3.72 -2.72 -5.85
C SER A 156 4.18 -2.43 -7.27
N ALA A 157 5.45 -2.67 -7.56
CA ALA A 157 6.00 -2.54 -8.91
C ALA A 157 5.49 -3.64 -9.86
N GLY A 158 5.42 -3.34 -11.15
CA GLY A 158 5.09 -4.32 -12.20
C GLY A 158 3.60 -4.66 -12.36
N LEU A 159 2.71 -3.98 -11.62
CA LEU A 159 1.26 -4.22 -11.73
C LEU A 159 0.73 -3.88 -13.13
N LYS A 160 -0.22 -4.70 -13.58
CA LYS A 160 -1.01 -4.45 -14.79
C LYS A 160 -2.43 -4.07 -14.37
N LEU A 161 -2.85 -2.85 -14.64
CA LEU A 161 -4.12 -2.30 -14.19
C LEU A 161 -5.07 -2.18 -15.36
N TYR A 162 -6.27 -2.70 -15.17
CA TYR A 162 -7.31 -2.78 -16.19
C TYR A 162 -8.53 -2.00 -15.70
N GLY A 163 -8.89 -0.93 -16.41
CA GLY A 163 -10.08 -0.14 -16.17
C GLY A 163 -11.36 -0.86 -16.58
N ALA A 164 -12.50 -0.23 -16.29
CA ALA A 164 -13.81 -0.63 -16.74
C ALA A 164 -14.40 0.50 -17.60
N ALA A 165 -15.72 0.54 -17.78
CA ALA A 165 -16.36 1.74 -18.30
C ALA A 165 -16.75 2.63 -17.11
N GLY A 166 -16.11 3.79 -16.95
CA GLY A 166 -16.40 4.70 -15.84
C GLY A 166 -15.44 5.87 -15.74
N GLY A 167 -15.06 6.19 -14.50
CA GLY A 167 -14.13 7.25 -14.13
C GLY A 167 -13.07 6.69 -13.20
N GLU A 168 -12.36 5.66 -13.67
CA GLU A 168 -11.38 4.92 -12.88
C GLU A 168 -10.10 5.74 -12.64
N VAL A 169 -9.58 5.64 -11.43
CA VAL A 169 -8.37 6.35 -11.02
C VAL A 169 -7.35 5.38 -10.49
N VAL A 170 -6.17 5.38 -11.10
CA VAL A 170 -5.00 4.70 -10.57
C VAL A 170 -4.06 5.74 -9.99
N ALA A 171 -3.79 5.65 -8.68
CA ALA A 171 -2.75 6.42 -8.02
C ALA A 171 -1.49 5.56 -7.85
N LEU A 172 -0.35 6.02 -8.35
CA LEU A 172 0.95 5.38 -8.15
C LEU A 172 1.61 6.03 -6.94
N LYS A 173 1.93 5.20 -5.93
CA LYS A 173 2.78 5.66 -4.82
C LYS A 173 4.19 5.97 -5.30
N ARG A 174 4.86 6.90 -4.61
CA ARG A 174 6.30 7.16 -4.84
C ARG A 174 7.12 5.87 -4.74
N GLY A 175 8.11 5.73 -5.62
CA GLY A 175 9.01 4.59 -5.67
C GLY A 175 8.43 3.34 -6.34
N VAL A 176 7.17 3.37 -6.79
CA VAL A 176 6.58 2.27 -7.56
C VAL A 176 6.98 2.41 -9.04
N SER A 177 7.49 1.33 -9.62
CA SER A 177 7.95 1.29 -11.01
C SER A 177 7.18 0.28 -11.87
N ASP A 178 7.41 0.35 -13.18
CA ASP A 178 6.99 -0.64 -14.16
C ASP A 178 5.47 -0.91 -14.21
N ILE A 179 4.67 0.11 -13.88
CA ILE A 179 3.22 0.00 -13.94
C ILE A 179 2.75 0.02 -15.40
N SER A 180 1.90 -0.93 -15.76
CA SER A 180 1.16 -0.87 -17.02
C SER A 180 -0.30 -0.58 -16.70
N VAL A 181 -0.87 0.44 -17.30
CA VAL A 181 -2.32 0.63 -17.30
C VAL A 181 -2.87 0.25 -18.67
N ASP A 182 -4.14 -0.10 -18.74
CA ASP A 182 -4.85 -0.23 -20.01
C ASP A 182 -5.51 1.08 -20.43
N GLN A 183 -6.11 1.05 -21.60
CA GLN A 183 -6.71 2.23 -22.24
C GLN A 183 -8.04 2.67 -21.59
N LEU A 184 -8.59 1.87 -20.68
CA LEU A 184 -9.87 2.14 -20.03
C LEU A 184 -9.71 2.88 -18.70
N VAL A 185 -8.48 3.01 -18.18
CA VAL A 185 -8.23 3.86 -17.01
C VAL A 185 -8.30 5.33 -17.41
N ASP A 186 -9.27 6.06 -16.86
CA ASP A 186 -9.48 7.47 -17.16
C ASP A 186 -8.41 8.39 -16.58
N ARG A 187 -7.88 8.05 -15.40
CA ARG A 187 -6.92 8.91 -14.70
C ARG A 187 -5.78 8.15 -14.07
N VAL A 188 -4.55 8.57 -14.42
CA VAL A 188 -3.32 8.10 -13.79
C VAL A 188 -2.72 9.23 -12.97
N GLN A 189 -2.63 9.00 -11.66
CA GLN A 189 -2.13 9.93 -10.68
C GLN A 189 -0.74 9.51 -10.18
N PHE A 190 0.19 10.45 -10.13
CA PHE A 190 1.54 10.25 -9.60
C PHE A 190 1.66 10.98 -8.26
N ASP A 191 1.56 10.25 -7.15
CA ASP A 191 1.54 10.82 -5.81
C ASP A 191 2.88 11.47 -5.47
N GLY A 192 2.84 12.67 -4.91
CA GLY A 192 4.04 13.36 -4.39
C GLY A 192 5.06 13.82 -5.43
N LEU A 193 4.77 13.64 -6.73
CA LEU A 193 5.63 14.10 -7.82
C LEU A 193 5.00 15.33 -8.49
N ALA A 194 5.82 16.32 -8.83
CA ALA A 194 5.41 17.45 -9.67
C ALA A 194 5.64 17.10 -11.14
N THR A 195 4.88 17.69 -12.06
CA THR A 195 5.05 17.39 -13.50
C THR A 195 6.48 17.68 -13.99
N ALA A 196 7.12 18.73 -13.45
CA ALA A 196 8.49 19.09 -13.80
C ALA A 196 9.55 18.06 -13.36
N ALA A 197 9.27 17.24 -12.33
CA ALA A 197 10.15 16.18 -11.86
C ALA A 197 10.08 14.93 -12.76
N LEU A 198 9.00 14.78 -13.52
CA LEU A 198 8.78 13.65 -14.40
C LEU A 198 9.44 13.88 -15.77
N ARG A 199 9.79 12.79 -16.43
CA ARG A 199 10.16 12.76 -17.86
C ARG A 199 9.16 11.94 -18.64
N PHE A 200 8.85 12.38 -19.85
CA PHE A 200 7.83 11.79 -20.69
C PHE A 200 8.41 11.38 -22.04
N GLN A 201 8.07 10.19 -22.52
CA GLN A 201 8.43 9.71 -23.85
C GLN A 201 7.22 9.07 -24.52
N GLN A 202 7.07 9.33 -25.81
CA GLN A 202 6.13 8.62 -26.66
C GLN A 202 6.76 7.33 -27.19
N GLN A 203 6.06 6.20 -27.04
CA GLN A 203 6.38 4.93 -27.69
C GLN A 203 5.13 4.33 -28.34
N GLY A 204 4.97 4.58 -29.65
CA GLY A 204 3.73 4.24 -30.35
C GLY A 204 2.56 5.05 -29.77
N ILE A 205 1.53 4.35 -29.29
CA ILE A 205 0.40 4.94 -28.56
C ILE A 205 0.65 5.11 -27.06
N ASN A 206 1.77 4.59 -26.55
CA ASN A 206 2.05 4.59 -25.12
C ASN A 206 2.80 5.85 -24.71
N LEU A 207 2.27 6.54 -23.70
CA LEU A 207 3.01 7.51 -22.91
C LEU A 207 3.81 6.74 -21.85
N LEU A 208 5.13 6.83 -21.94
CA LEU A 208 6.05 6.34 -20.92
C LEU A 208 6.38 7.50 -19.98
N VAL A 209 6.18 7.28 -18.68
CA VAL A 209 6.44 8.26 -17.63
C VAL A 209 7.57 7.75 -16.75
N TYR A 210 8.59 8.57 -16.55
CA TYR A 210 9.80 8.24 -15.80
C TYR A 210 10.01 9.19 -14.63
N ASP A 211 10.59 8.67 -13.56
CA ASP A 211 11.28 9.43 -12.51
C ASP A 211 12.78 9.18 -12.68
N GLU A 212 13.52 10.24 -13.01
CA GLU A 212 14.90 10.15 -13.48
C GLU A 212 15.07 9.16 -14.66
N SER A 213 15.57 7.95 -14.40
CA SER A 213 15.74 6.87 -15.39
C SER A 213 14.81 5.67 -15.16
N THR A 214 14.06 5.68 -14.05
CA THR A 214 13.16 4.61 -13.66
C THR A 214 11.83 4.78 -14.37
N LEU A 215 11.40 3.77 -15.13
CA LEU A 215 10.06 3.75 -15.72
C LEU A 215 9.03 3.61 -14.61
N LEU A 216 8.17 4.61 -14.43
CA LEU A 216 7.07 4.55 -13.47
C LEU A 216 5.86 3.87 -14.09
N ALA A 217 5.44 4.35 -15.27
CA ALA A 217 4.20 3.93 -15.89
C ALA A 217 4.28 3.90 -17.41
N LYS A 218 3.59 2.92 -18.00
CA LYS A 218 3.24 2.84 -19.41
C LYS A 218 1.73 3.00 -19.57
N ILE A 219 1.32 4.07 -20.23
CA ILE A 219 -0.08 4.49 -20.37
C ILE A 219 -0.45 4.51 -21.86
N PRO A 220 -1.21 3.52 -22.38
CA PRO A 220 -1.74 3.59 -23.73
C PRO A 220 -2.77 4.72 -23.81
N LEU A 221 -2.55 5.68 -24.71
CA LEU A 221 -3.44 6.81 -24.89
C LEU A 221 -4.37 6.60 -26.08
N GLN A 222 -5.56 7.21 -26.00
CA GLN A 222 -6.55 7.24 -27.07
C GLN A 222 -6.70 8.65 -27.65
N SER A 223 -7.45 8.75 -28.75
CA SER A 223 -7.76 10.01 -29.44
C SER A 223 -9.21 10.46 -29.18
N ASP A 224 -9.77 10.07 -28.04
CA ASP A 224 -11.09 10.48 -27.60
C ASP A 224 -11.08 11.92 -27.05
N VAL A 225 -12.26 12.40 -26.62
CA VAL A 225 -12.48 13.81 -26.29
C VAL A 225 -11.62 14.25 -25.10
N ASP A 226 -11.51 13.40 -24.07
CA ASP A 226 -10.88 13.74 -22.80
C ASP A 226 -9.47 13.14 -22.63
N GLY A 227 -9.10 12.16 -23.47
CA GLY A 227 -7.84 11.42 -23.33
C GLY A 227 -7.75 10.67 -22.01
N THR A 228 -6.53 10.30 -21.63
CA THR A 228 -6.24 9.89 -20.25
C THR A 228 -5.79 11.11 -19.46
N LEU A 229 -6.39 11.33 -18.29
CA LEU A 229 -5.96 12.38 -17.37
C LEU A 229 -4.68 11.96 -16.64
N VAL A 230 -3.68 12.83 -16.63
CA VAL A 230 -2.46 12.67 -15.85
C VAL A 230 -2.47 13.68 -14.72
N THR A 231 -2.48 13.20 -13.49
CA THR A 231 -2.60 14.04 -12.29
C THR A 231 -1.30 13.97 -11.48
N THR A 232 -0.75 15.14 -11.16
CA THR A 232 0.45 15.30 -10.34
C THR A 232 0.18 16.30 -9.22
N THR A 233 1.17 16.58 -8.38
CA THR A 233 1.06 17.65 -7.37
C THR A 233 0.96 19.05 -7.99
N THR A 234 1.34 19.21 -9.27
CA THR A 234 1.21 20.47 -10.03
C THR A 234 -0.23 20.71 -10.50
N GLY A 235 -1.01 19.65 -10.70
CA GLY A 235 -2.35 19.71 -11.27
C GLY A 235 -2.63 18.53 -12.19
N THR A 236 -3.76 18.59 -12.89
CA THR A 236 -4.18 17.58 -13.85
C THR A 236 -4.08 18.12 -15.27
N VAL A 237 -3.59 17.28 -16.18
CA VAL A 237 -3.46 17.57 -17.60
C VAL A 237 -4.05 16.44 -18.43
N GLN A 238 -4.55 16.75 -19.62
CA GLN A 238 -4.98 15.72 -20.57
C GLN A 238 -3.78 15.15 -21.32
N ALA A 239 -3.72 13.84 -21.46
CA ALA A 239 -2.79 13.13 -22.32
C ALA A 239 -3.56 12.45 -23.46
N LYS A 240 -3.22 12.77 -24.71
CA LYS A 240 -3.88 12.18 -25.89
C LYS A 240 -2.93 11.91 -27.03
N VAL A 241 -3.30 10.95 -27.87
CA VAL A 241 -2.60 10.68 -29.14
C VAL A 241 -3.46 11.15 -30.31
N SER A 242 -2.82 11.65 -31.37
CA SER A 242 -3.48 12.02 -32.63
C SER A 242 -2.58 11.68 -33.82
N ALA A 243 -3.07 11.91 -35.04
CA ALA A 243 -2.31 11.72 -36.26
C ALA A 243 -1.01 12.55 -36.32
N THR A 244 -0.91 13.67 -35.57
CA THR A 244 0.26 14.56 -35.56
C THR A 244 1.25 14.25 -34.42
N GLY A 245 0.91 13.32 -33.54
CA GLY A 245 1.71 12.90 -32.40
C GLY A 245 0.94 12.83 -31.09
N MET A 246 1.69 12.58 -30.02
CA MET A 246 1.20 12.55 -28.63
C MET A 246 1.37 13.92 -27.96
N PHE A 247 0.39 14.31 -27.16
CA PHE A 247 0.37 15.58 -26.44
C PHE A 247 0.01 15.36 -24.97
N LEU A 248 0.66 16.12 -24.09
CA LEU A 248 0.42 16.18 -22.65
C LEU A 248 0.19 17.65 -22.24
N GLY A 249 -1.03 17.98 -21.83
CA GLY A 249 -1.46 19.36 -21.51
C GLY A 249 -1.07 20.37 -22.60
N GLY A 250 -1.38 20.03 -23.86
CA GLY A 250 -1.11 20.87 -25.03
C GLY A 250 0.32 20.80 -25.58
N VAL A 251 1.27 20.15 -24.90
CA VAL A 251 2.68 20.08 -25.31
C VAL A 251 3.00 18.74 -25.94
N ARG A 252 3.73 18.75 -27.06
CA ARG A 252 4.12 17.53 -27.77
C ARG A 252 5.11 16.71 -26.96
N VAL A 253 4.86 15.40 -26.84
CA VAL A 253 5.76 14.45 -26.19
C VAL A 253 6.78 13.95 -27.22
N SER A 254 8.07 13.88 -26.84
CA SER A 254 9.14 13.39 -27.71
C SER A 254 9.05 11.88 -27.90
N ALA A 255 9.23 11.39 -29.14
CA ALA A 255 9.35 9.96 -29.42
C ALA A 255 10.80 9.46 -29.33
N ASN A 256 11.78 10.36 -29.34
CA ASN A 256 13.20 10.00 -29.45
C ASN A 256 13.84 9.70 -28.09
N GLU A 257 13.53 10.51 -27.09
CA GLU A 257 14.08 10.39 -25.74
C GLU A 257 13.07 10.92 -24.73
N ALA A 258 13.03 10.33 -23.53
CA ALA A 258 12.28 10.87 -22.41
C ALA A 258 12.77 12.27 -22.06
N SER A 259 11.88 13.24 -21.92
CA SER A 259 12.22 14.63 -21.59
C SER A 259 11.25 15.22 -20.57
N SER A 260 11.72 16.13 -19.72
CA SER A 260 10.81 16.93 -18.87
C SER A 260 9.96 17.86 -19.76
N LEU A 261 8.71 18.09 -19.35
CA LEU A 261 7.75 18.94 -20.04
C LEU A 261 7.16 19.95 -19.07
N VAL A 262 6.82 21.13 -19.59
CA VAL A 262 6.03 22.15 -18.90
C VAL A 262 4.70 22.26 -19.63
N PRO A 263 3.64 21.57 -19.19
CA PRO A 263 2.35 21.62 -19.86
C PRO A 263 1.77 23.03 -19.85
N ALA A 264 1.07 23.40 -20.93
CA ALA A 264 0.40 24.70 -21.06
C ALA A 264 -0.99 24.68 -20.41
N ASP A 265 -1.70 23.56 -20.56
CA ASP A 265 -3.08 23.41 -20.11
C ASP A 265 -3.14 22.56 -18.83
N VAL A 266 -2.99 23.21 -17.68
CA VAL A 266 -3.01 22.56 -16.35
C VAL A 266 -4.25 22.99 -15.57
N ASP A 267 -5.10 22.03 -15.21
CA ASP A 267 -6.12 22.22 -14.17
C ASP A 267 -5.46 22.09 -12.80
N SER A 268 -5.21 23.23 -12.15
CA SER A 268 -4.63 23.30 -10.81
C SER A 268 -5.65 23.07 -9.68
N SER A 269 -6.95 23.06 -9.99
CA SER A 269 -8.02 22.80 -9.02
C SER A 269 -8.14 21.31 -8.68
N LEU A 270 -7.78 20.44 -9.63
CA LEU A 270 -7.67 19.00 -9.46
C LEU A 270 -6.19 18.58 -9.46
N LYS A 271 -5.68 18.18 -8.30
CA LYS A 271 -4.28 17.76 -8.14
C LYS A 271 -4.16 16.49 -7.30
N ALA A 272 -3.05 15.78 -7.49
CA ALA A 272 -2.70 14.67 -6.63
C ALA A 272 -2.56 15.19 -5.20
N ALA A 273 -2.81 14.31 -4.22
CA ALA A 273 -2.34 14.59 -2.88
C ALA A 273 -0.82 14.88 -2.98
N PRO A 274 -0.26 15.77 -2.15
CA PRO A 274 1.20 15.93 -2.02
C PRO A 274 1.94 14.64 -1.59
N GLY A 275 1.25 13.50 -1.55
CA GLY A 275 1.60 12.27 -0.87
C GLY A 275 2.95 11.70 -1.28
N GLY A 276 3.90 11.75 -0.35
CA GLY A 276 4.80 10.63 -0.16
C GLY A 276 4.17 9.61 0.79
N ILE A 277 4.75 8.40 0.85
CA ILE A 277 4.84 7.75 2.16
C ILE A 277 5.46 8.79 3.08
N GLY A 278 4.78 9.17 4.15
CA GLY A 278 5.44 9.96 5.18
C GLY A 278 6.60 9.15 5.76
N PRO A 279 7.53 9.79 6.46
CA PRO A 279 8.66 9.11 7.08
C PRO A 279 8.19 7.94 7.93
N LEU A 280 8.66 6.73 7.60
CA LEU A 280 8.40 5.53 8.37
C LEU A 280 9.42 5.44 9.49
N ILE A 281 9.00 5.29 10.74
CA ILE A 281 9.93 4.91 11.81
C ILE A 281 10.32 3.44 11.61
N THR A 282 11.57 3.23 11.22
CA THR A 282 12.14 1.93 10.88
C THR A 282 12.75 1.23 12.10
N LEU A 283 13.18 2.00 13.10
CA LEU A 283 13.90 1.47 14.25
C LEU A 283 13.74 2.38 15.47
N PHE A 284 13.64 1.76 16.64
CA PHE A 284 13.88 2.40 17.92
C PHE A 284 15.18 1.83 18.51
N THR A 285 16.02 2.70 19.05
CA THR A 285 17.29 2.32 19.70
C THR A 285 17.48 3.06 21.01
N SER A 286 18.35 2.51 21.85
CA SER A 286 18.88 3.16 23.04
C SER A 286 20.39 2.92 23.10
N THR A 287 21.13 3.86 23.68
CA THR A 287 22.55 3.65 24.05
C THR A 287 22.68 3.14 25.49
N SER A 288 21.56 3.02 26.20
CA SER A 288 21.51 2.46 27.55
C SER A 288 21.38 0.93 27.45
N ASP A 289 22.18 0.20 28.24
CA ASP A 289 22.15 -1.27 28.23
C ASP A 289 20.83 -1.83 28.77
N ASN A 290 20.49 -3.07 28.44
CA ASN A 290 19.32 -3.71 29.03
C ASN A 290 19.54 -3.95 30.55
N GLY A 291 18.60 -3.54 31.39
CA GLY A 291 18.74 -3.72 32.84
C GLY A 291 17.65 -3.09 33.71
N ILE A 292 17.86 -3.19 35.03
CA ILE A 292 17.01 -2.56 36.04
C ILE A 292 17.60 -1.19 36.38
N TYR A 293 16.78 -0.16 36.27
CA TYR A 293 17.19 1.22 36.51
C TYR A 293 16.60 1.74 37.82
N LYS A 294 17.39 2.54 38.54
CA LYS A 294 16.91 3.24 39.75
C LYS A 294 16.06 4.45 39.34
N ALA A 295 15.13 4.84 40.19
CA ALA A 295 14.38 6.08 40.00
C ALA A 295 15.34 7.28 39.82
N GLY A 296 15.07 8.11 38.82
CA GLY A 296 15.92 9.23 38.42
C GLY A 296 17.02 8.89 37.41
N SER A 297 17.17 7.63 37.00
CA SER A 297 18.05 7.27 35.88
C SER A 297 17.45 7.76 34.56
N THR A 298 18.29 8.31 33.69
CA THR A 298 17.88 8.71 32.33
C THR A 298 18.16 7.58 31.36
N ILE A 299 17.15 7.21 30.57
CA ILE A 299 17.25 6.23 29.48
C ILE A 299 16.90 6.98 28.20
N ASN A 300 17.79 6.95 27.21
CA ASN A 300 17.53 7.57 25.91
C ASN A 300 16.72 6.64 25.01
N ILE A 301 15.84 7.24 24.21
CA ILE A 301 15.14 6.55 23.12
C ILE A 301 15.38 7.39 21.88
N THR A 302 15.85 6.75 20.81
CA THR A 302 16.03 7.37 19.50
C THR A 302 15.22 6.61 18.48
N ALA A 303 14.41 7.32 17.70
CA ALA A 303 13.66 6.79 16.58
C ALA A 303 14.35 7.14 15.26
N VAL A 304 14.44 6.19 14.33
CA VAL A 304 15.04 6.39 13.01
C VAL A 304 13.98 6.33 11.94
N ALA A 305 13.82 7.40 11.18
CA ALA A 305 12.92 7.51 10.05
C ALA A 305 13.57 7.01 8.75
N SER A 306 12.74 6.52 7.82
CA SER A 306 13.15 6.09 6.48
C SER A 306 13.64 7.23 5.59
N GLU A 307 13.37 8.48 5.97
CA GLU A 307 13.78 9.69 5.26
C GLU A 307 13.89 10.89 6.21
N ALA A 308 14.40 12.01 5.68
CA ALA A 308 14.50 13.27 6.40
C ALA A 308 13.11 13.82 6.77
N LEU A 309 12.91 14.10 8.05
CA LEU A 309 11.67 14.70 8.58
C LEU A 309 11.56 16.19 8.21
N ALA A 310 10.40 16.82 8.44
CA ALA A 310 10.30 18.28 8.42
C ALA A 310 10.77 18.88 9.75
N ALA A 311 11.29 20.11 9.76
CA ALA A 311 11.63 20.81 10.99
C ALA A 311 10.40 20.91 11.93
N GLY A 312 10.57 20.59 13.20
CA GLY A 312 9.48 20.55 14.19
C GLY A 312 8.64 19.26 14.19
N SER A 313 9.02 18.22 13.43
CA SER A 313 8.36 16.90 13.50
C SER A 313 8.52 16.27 14.89
N GLN A 314 7.47 15.59 15.35
CA GLN A 314 7.42 14.93 16.66
C GLN A 314 6.66 13.61 16.58
N ILE A 315 7.00 12.66 17.43
CA ILE A 315 6.21 11.45 17.67
C ILE A 315 5.97 11.26 19.17
N THR A 316 4.79 10.73 19.52
CA THR A 316 4.46 10.36 20.90
C THR A 316 4.59 8.85 21.05
N VAL A 317 5.46 8.41 21.97
CA VAL A 317 5.69 7.01 22.31
C VAL A 317 5.00 6.70 23.63
N THR A 318 4.17 5.66 23.66
CA THR A 318 3.61 5.11 24.89
C THR A 318 4.53 4.02 25.41
N LEU A 319 4.86 4.09 26.70
CA LEU A 319 5.74 3.18 27.43
C LEU A 319 4.93 2.45 28.50
N GLU A 320 4.94 1.13 28.42
CA GLU A 320 4.39 0.25 29.45
C GLU A 320 5.27 0.31 30.71
N THR A 321 4.74 0.89 31.79
CA THR A 321 5.48 1.03 33.06
C THR A 321 4.78 0.40 34.26
N GLY A 322 3.81 -0.49 34.01
CA GLY A 322 3.06 -1.21 35.03
C GLY A 322 1.55 -0.95 34.91
N THR A 323 0.88 -0.59 36.01
CA THR A 323 -0.58 -0.34 36.03
C THR A 323 -1.00 0.92 35.27
N THR A 324 -0.05 1.77 34.89
CA THR A 324 -0.38 2.99 34.15
C THR A 324 0.75 3.35 33.21
N ASP A 325 0.41 3.51 31.94
CA ASP A 325 1.39 3.78 30.89
C ASP A 325 1.80 5.23 30.86
N ARG A 326 3.04 5.47 30.44
CA ARG A 326 3.64 6.80 30.35
C ARG A 326 3.83 7.17 28.89
N THR A 327 3.73 8.45 28.57
CA THR A 327 3.98 8.95 27.23
C THR A 327 5.25 9.80 27.20
N VAL A 328 6.07 9.62 26.17
CA VAL A 328 7.25 10.44 25.87
C VAL A 328 7.08 11.05 24.48
N VAL A 329 7.45 12.33 24.33
CA VAL A 329 7.47 13.00 23.04
C VAL A 329 8.92 13.04 22.55
N LEU A 330 9.18 12.42 21.41
CA LEU A 330 10.45 12.51 20.69
C LEU A 330 10.33 13.60 19.63
N THR A 331 11.34 14.46 19.54
CA THR A 331 11.37 15.61 18.63
C THR A 331 12.52 15.45 17.66
N ARG A 332 12.32 15.86 16.40
CA ARG A 332 13.33 15.71 15.36
C ARG A 332 14.69 16.27 15.82
N ASP A 333 15.75 15.48 15.63
CA ASP A 333 17.13 15.86 15.90
C ASP A 333 17.54 17.09 15.06
N GLY A 334 18.24 18.02 15.70
CA GLY A 334 18.64 19.29 15.07
C GLY A 334 19.76 19.16 14.04
N THR A 335 20.47 18.03 14.04
CA THR A 335 21.65 17.76 13.20
C THR A 335 21.44 16.63 12.20
N ASP A 336 20.73 15.57 12.59
CA ASP A 336 20.37 14.46 11.72
C ASP A 336 18.87 14.47 11.42
N ALA A 337 18.55 14.85 10.19
CA ALA A 337 17.19 14.99 9.74
C ALA A 337 16.35 13.70 9.81
N THR A 338 17.01 12.55 9.92
CA THR A 338 16.35 11.24 9.92
C THR A 338 16.03 10.72 11.31
N LYS A 339 16.35 11.45 12.39
CA LYS A 339 16.16 10.98 13.77
C LYS A 339 15.19 11.83 14.58
N LEU A 340 14.55 11.21 15.58
CA LEU A 340 13.86 11.85 16.71
C LEU A 340 14.39 11.30 18.04
#